data_AF-A0A0C3LD93-F1
#
_entry.id   AF-A0A0C3LD93-F1
#
_cell.length_a   1.000
_cell.length_b   1.000
_cell.length_c   1.000
_cell.angle_alpha   90.00
_cell.angle_beta   90.00
_cell.angle_gamma   90.00
#
_symmetry.space_group_name_H-M   'P 1'
#
loop_
_entity.id
_entity.type
_entity.pdbx_description
1 polymer ?
#
loop_
_entity_poly.entity_id
_entity_poly.type
_entity_poly.pdbx_seq_one_letter_code
_entity_poly.pdbx_strand_id
1 'polypeptide(L)'
;MQAKIEDICARRTMDPQRITAWKLAEEYGCSRLLVSMVAPIRNIDVQVKASESLMQMTEAKRGQLEKEKEIPRREKRKEINREVRRSTWEMW
;
A
#
# COMPACT_ATOMS: atom_id res chain seq x y z
N MET A 1 -16.15 14.18 -20.85
CA MET A 1 -15.13 14.03 -19.79
C MET A 1 -15.74 13.44 -18.51
N GLN A 2 -16.87 13.97 -18.04
CA GLN A 2 -17.63 13.47 -16.89
C GLN A 2 -17.94 11.96 -16.94
N ALA A 3 -18.48 11.47 -18.06
CA ALA A 3 -18.82 10.04 -18.22
C ALA A 3 -17.63 9.07 -18.04
N LYS A 4 -16.40 9.49 -18.41
CA LYS A 4 -15.20 8.67 -18.24
C LYS A 4 -14.77 8.56 -16.77
N ILE A 5 -14.96 9.65 -16.02
CA ILE A 5 -14.65 9.72 -14.58
C ILE A 5 -15.63 8.84 -13.81
N GLU A 6 -16.92 8.91 -14.15
CA GLU A 6 -17.96 8.07 -13.54
C GLU A 6 -17.72 6.58 -13.80
N ASP A 7 -17.32 6.21 -15.01
CA ASP A 7 -16.99 4.85 -15.38
C ASP A 7 -15.73 4.33 -14.64
N ILE A 8 -14.69 5.15 -14.54
CA ILE A 8 -13.50 4.87 -13.71
C ILE A 8 -13.90 4.60 -12.25
N CYS A 9 -14.78 5.44 -11.68
CA CYS A 9 -15.29 5.27 -10.33
C CYS A 9 -16.09 3.99 -10.16
N ALA A 10 -17.04 3.72 -11.06
CA ALA A 10 -17.90 2.55 -11.00
C ALA A 10 -17.08 1.26 -11.09
N ARG A 11 -16.20 1.14 -12.09
CA ARG A 11 -15.36 -0.04 -12.30
C ARG A 11 -14.42 -0.29 -11.13
N ARG A 12 -13.78 0.76 -10.61
CA ARG A 12 -12.85 0.61 -9.48
C ARG A 12 -13.54 0.30 -8.16
N THR A 13 -14.79 0.72 -7.98
CA THR A 13 -15.59 0.40 -6.78
C THR A 13 -16.06 -1.06 -6.78
N MET A 14 -16.34 -1.63 -7.96
CA MET A 14 -16.81 -3.02 -8.08
C MET A 14 -15.74 -4.05 -7.72
N ASP A 15 -14.50 -3.86 -8.17
CA ASP A 15 -13.38 -4.76 -7.86
C ASP A 15 -12.05 -4.01 -7.83
N PRO A 16 -11.71 -3.35 -6.71
CA PRO A 16 -10.48 -2.57 -6.59
C PRO A 16 -9.20 -3.43 -6.63
N GLN A 17 -9.30 -4.75 -6.47
CA GLN A 17 -8.15 -5.66 -6.51
C GLN A 17 -7.76 -5.99 -7.95
N ARG A 18 -8.74 -6.31 -8.80
CA ARG A 18 -8.48 -6.61 -10.21
C ARG A 18 -8.37 -5.35 -11.07
N ILE A 19 -9.14 -4.32 -10.74
CA ILE A 19 -9.23 -3.05 -11.47
C ILE A 19 -8.39 -2.02 -10.71
N THR A 20 -7.07 -2.10 -10.93
CA THR A 20 -6.11 -1.22 -10.28
C THR A 20 -6.08 0.16 -10.94
N ALA A 21 -5.56 1.14 -10.20
CA ALA A 21 -5.27 2.47 -10.75
C ALA A 21 -4.40 2.43 -12.01
N TRP A 22 -3.50 1.45 -12.09
CA TRP A 22 -2.59 1.25 -13.21
C TRP A 22 -3.33 0.84 -14.47
N LYS A 23 -4.19 -0.18 -14.39
CA LYS A 23 -4.95 -0.66 -15.55
C LYS A 23 -5.87 0.43 -16.12
N LEU A 24 -6.57 1.14 -15.23
CA LEU A 24 -7.44 2.24 -15.65
C LEU A 24 -6.64 3.44 -16.20
N ALA A 25 -5.43 3.70 -15.70
CA ALA A 25 -4.58 4.74 -16.27
C ALA A 25 -4.17 4.42 -17.71
N GLU A 26 -3.84 3.15 -17.97
CA GLU A 26 -3.49 2.65 -19.30
C GLU A 26 -4.69 2.66 -20.26
N GLU A 27 -5.83 2.13 -19.84
CA GLU A 27 -7.05 2.07 -20.67
C GLU A 27 -7.59 3.45 -21.07
N TYR A 28 -7.54 4.42 -20.17
CA TYR A 28 -8.09 5.77 -20.41
C TYR A 28 -7.03 6.78 -20.85
N GLY A 29 -5.77 6.36 -20.98
CA GLY A 29 -4.66 7.22 -21.40
C GLY A 29 -4.43 8.39 -20.44
N CYS A 30 -4.48 8.16 -19.13
CA CYS A 30 -4.37 9.20 -18.11
C CYS A 30 -3.34 8.83 -17.03
N SER A 31 -3.04 9.77 -16.12
CA SER A 31 -2.07 9.50 -15.07
C SER A 31 -2.68 8.63 -13.97
N ARG A 32 -1.87 7.72 -13.39
CA ARG A 32 -2.25 6.92 -12.22
C ARG A 32 -2.72 7.78 -11.05
N LEU A 33 -2.11 8.96 -10.88
CA LEU A 33 -2.49 9.92 -9.85
C LEU A 33 -3.92 10.40 -10.06
N LEU A 34 -4.31 10.75 -11.28
CA LEU A 34 -5.67 11.18 -11.62
C LEU A 34 -6.70 10.10 -11.31
N VAL A 35 -6.44 8.85 -11.69
CA VAL A 35 -7.34 7.72 -11.35
C VAL A 35 -7.48 7.56 -9.84
N SER A 36 -6.41 7.81 -9.08
CA SER A 36 -6.41 7.65 -7.61
C SER A 36 -7.10 8.81 -6.88
N MET A 37 -7.10 10.02 -7.46
CA MET A 37 -7.88 11.15 -6.97
C MET A 37 -9.38 10.98 -7.25
N VAL A 38 -9.71 10.50 -8.44
CA VAL A 38 -11.10 10.33 -8.89
C VAL A 38 -11.78 9.14 -8.21
N ALA A 39 -11.07 8.01 -8.12
CA ALA A 39 -11.59 6.77 -7.56
C ALA A 39 -10.65 6.25 -6.46
N PRO A 40 -10.69 6.86 -5.26
CA PRO A 40 -9.89 6.41 -4.12
C PRO A 40 -10.41 5.05 -3.63
N ILE A 41 -9.49 4.14 -3.32
CA ILE A 41 -9.87 2.89 -2.65
C ILE A 41 -10.22 3.27 -1.21
N ARG A 42 -11.46 3.06 -0.79
CA ARG A 42 -11.85 3.23 0.61
C ARG A 42 -11.03 2.24 1.44
N ASN A 43 -10.32 2.76 2.45
CA ASN A 43 -9.30 2.05 3.23
C ASN A 43 -9.75 0.73 3.91
N ILE A 44 -11.02 0.35 3.84
CA ILE A 44 -11.56 -0.85 4.49
C ILE A 44 -11.06 -2.12 3.77
N ASP A 45 -11.01 -2.16 2.44
CA ASP A 45 -10.54 -3.35 1.70
C ASP A 45 -9.01 -3.52 1.73
N VAL A 46 -8.28 -2.44 1.98
CA VAL A 46 -6.83 -2.48 2.21
C VAL A 46 -6.54 -2.85 3.67
N GLN A 47 -7.39 -2.41 4.62
CA GLN A 47 -7.26 -2.79 6.03
C GLN A 47 -7.52 -4.28 6.25
N VAL A 48 -8.49 -4.91 5.59
CA VAL A 48 -8.77 -6.34 5.79
C VAL A 48 -7.59 -7.21 5.32
N LYS A 49 -6.99 -6.90 4.17
CA LYS A 49 -5.75 -7.59 3.74
C LYS A 49 -4.54 -7.23 4.60
N ALA A 50 -4.45 -5.99 5.06
CA ALA A 50 -3.39 -5.58 5.99
C ALA A 50 -3.55 -6.23 7.35
N SER A 51 -4.77 -6.46 7.85
CA SER A 51 -5.07 -7.08 9.14
C SER A 51 -4.97 -8.60 9.08
N GLU A 52 -5.36 -9.23 7.97
CA GLU A 52 -5.09 -10.66 7.71
C GLU A 52 -3.57 -10.90 7.57
N SER A 53 -2.86 -10.03 6.84
CA SER A 53 -1.39 -10.04 6.79
C SER A 53 -0.76 -9.72 8.14
N LEU A 54 -1.33 -8.80 8.93
CA LEU A 54 -0.87 -8.49 10.29
C LEU A 54 -1.10 -9.68 11.21
N MET A 55 -2.25 -10.37 11.10
CA MET A 55 -2.57 -11.57 11.89
C MET A 55 -1.58 -12.68 11.58
N GLN A 56 -1.33 -12.96 10.29
CA GLN A 56 -0.30 -13.92 9.87
C GLN A 56 1.10 -13.50 10.34
N MET A 57 1.41 -12.21 10.32
CA MET A 57 2.66 -11.69 10.89
C MET A 57 2.70 -11.79 12.41
N THR A 58 1.59 -11.65 13.13
CA THR A 58 1.54 -11.81 14.59
C THR A 58 1.61 -13.27 15.02
N GLU A 59 1.05 -14.20 14.24
CA GLU A 59 1.21 -15.64 14.45
C GLU A 59 2.63 -16.09 14.12
N ALA A 60 3.22 -15.59 13.02
CA ALA A 60 4.63 -15.78 12.71
C ALA A 60 5.55 -15.12 13.75
N LYS A 61 5.17 -13.95 14.29
CA LYS A 61 5.87 -13.28 15.39
C LYS A 61 5.74 -14.02 16.70
N ARG A 62 4.65 -14.72 16.98
CA ARG A 62 4.55 -15.63 18.15
C ARG A 62 5.57 -16.76 18.05
N GLY A 63 5.82 -17.28 16.85
CA GLY A 63 6.91 -18.23 16.58
C GLY A 63 8.33 -17.60 16.54
N GLN A 64 8.45 -16.31 16.22
CA GLN A 64 9.73 -15.57 16.26
C GLN A 64 10.07 -14.98 17.63
N LEU A 65 9.11 -14.75 18.53
CA LEU A 65 9.36 -14.29 19.90
C LEU A 65 10.14 -15.35 20.71
N GLU A 66 10.00 -16.63 20.39
CA GLU A 66 10.87 -17.69 20.89
C GLU A 66 12.28 -17.68 20.25
N LYS A 67 12.44 -17.03 19.07
CA LYS A 67 13.70 -16.89 18.33
C LYS A 67 14.33 -15.49 18.45
N GLU A 68 13.70 -14.54 19.15
CA GLU A 68 14.09 -13.14 19.32
C GLU A 68 15.26 -12.94 20.31
N LYS A 69 16.21 -13.89 20.36
CA LYS A 69 17.51 -13.63 21.00
C LYS A 69 18.56 -13.04 20.05
N GLU A 70 18.26 -12.85 18.77
CA GLU A 70 19.21 -12.21 17.84
C GLU A 70 18.50 -11.51 16.68
N ILE A 71 18.22 -10.21 16.81
CA ILE A 71 17.94 -9.39 15.63
C ILE A 71 19.28 -9.20 14.90
N PRO A 72 19.44 -9.70 13.67
CA PRO A 72 20.71 -9.60 12.96
C PRO A 72 21.06 -8.13 12.70
N ARG A 73 22.32 -7.76 12.97
CA ARG A 73 22.86 -6.37 12.84
C ARG A 73 22.51 -5.66 11.52
N ARG A 74 22.22 -6.41 10.46
CA ARG A 74 21.83 -5.91 9.13
C ARG A 74 20.45 -5.25 9.10
N GLU A 75 19.49 -5.71 9.90
CA GLU A 75 18.14 -5.15 9.93
C GLU A 75 18.11 -3.82 10.71
N LYS A 76 18.82 -3.75 11.84
CA LYS A 76 19.02 -2.50 12.60
C LYS A 76 19.64 -1.38 11.76
N ARG A 77 20.64 -1.68 10.92
CA ARG A 77 21.24 -0.69 10.00
C ARG A 77 20.27 -0.21 8.92
N LYS A 78 19.38 -1.06 8.43
CA LYS A 78 18.37 -0.67 7.43
C LYS A 78 17.33 0.28 8.03
N GLU A 79 16.95 0.06 9.28
CA GLU A 79 16.00 0.92 9.99
C GLU A 79 16.59 2.33 10.23
N ILE A 80 17.82 2.41 10.74
CA ILE A 80 18.54 3.68 10.91
C ILE A 80 18.63 4.45 9.58
N ASN A 81 18.99 3.77 8.49
CA ASN A 81 19.10 4.41 7.18
C ASN A 81 17.75 4.89 6.62
N ARG A 82 16.64 4.23 6.98
CA ARG A 82 15.29 4.70 6.62
C ARG A 82 14.93 5.96 7.39
N GLU A 83 15.26 5.99 8.68
CA GLU A 83 15.07 7.16 9.55
C GLU A 83 15.83 8.37 9.01
N VAL A 84 17.13 8.22 8.75
CA VAL A 84 17.99 9.29 8.22
C VAL A 84 17.45 9.83 6.90
N ARG A 85 16.97 8.95 6.00
CA ARG A 85 16.36 9.38 4.74
C ARG A 85 15.08 10.18 4.99
N ARG A 86 14.19 9.77 5.90
CA ARG A 86 12.98 10.54 6.22
C ARG A 86 13.33 11.92 6.74
N SER A 87 14.19 12.02 7.75
CA SER A 87 14.59 13.31 8.33
C SER A 87 15.29 14.21 7.31
N THR A 88 16.08 13.63 6.40
CA THR A 88 16.68 14.41 5.31
C THR A 88 15.60 14.97 4.38
N TRP A 89 14.62 14.16 3.97
CA TRP A 89 13.52 14.63 3.13
C TRP A 89 12.61 15.68 3.79
N GLU A 90 12.51 15.70 5.12
CA GLU A 90 11.75 16.70 5.86
C GLU A 90 12.48 18.04 6.01
N MET A 91 13.81 18.04 5.91
CA MET A 91 14.63 19.27 5.98
C MET A 91 14.77 19.98 4.63
N TRP A 92 14.58 19.26 3.51
CA TRP A 92 14.66 19.80 2.15
C TRP A 92 13.31 20.32 1.68
#